data_AF-A0AAD3SJH6-F1
#
_entry.id   AF-A0AAD3SJH6-F1
#
_cell.length_a   1.000
_cell.length_b   1.000
_cell.length_c   1.000
_cell.angle_alpha   90.00
_cell.angle_beta   90.00
_cell.angle_gamma   90.00
#
_symmetry.space_group_name_H-M   'P 1'
#
loop_
_entity.id
_entity.type
_entity.pdbx_description
1 polymer ?
#
loop_
_entity_poly.entity_id
_entity_poly.type
_entity_poly.pdbx_seq_one_letter_code
_entity_poly.pdbx_strand_id
1 'polypeptide(L)'
;MKLRVLRVTFAQKATRVFSDRALQRMNNLKELEAVAFDSAEKFLDHIDGPRGLLPQLRRLKLHFLPLLECIPWEVVDLQNLRFLSIAHVDRLTSLFSGSAWFSLVLLEEIYVESCKNMEEIVAKEPEEKGTAAPDDEGEFPRLNTIELGELPKLRRFSSLQKTLKFPKLRYVKLKGCPGIKEFSTGLHLAPRLTTVSIEDTDEVIKEGLNVTLSLRAELHSHGVVAGNEKRAVASLRTETLTDDEGGKALPA
;
A
#
# COMPACT_ATOMS: atom_id res chain seq x y z
N MET A 1 20.56 27.57 8.97
CA MET A 1 19.92 26.47 9.72
C MET A 1 19.60 25.33 8.75
N LYS A 2 20.00 24.08 9.00
CA LYS A 2 19.63 22.93 8.13
C LYS A 2 18.46 22.18 8.78
N LEU A 3 17.23 22.60 8.47
CA LEU A 3 16.03 21.92 8.96
C LEU A 3 16.02 20.48 8.42
N ARG A 4 15.87 19.51 9.32
CA ARG A 4 15.85 18.06 9.00
C ARG A 4 14.49 17.42 9.24
N VAL A 5 13.71 17.96 10.15
CA VAL A 5 12.39 17.48 10.51
C VAL A 5 11.45 18.67 10.44
N LEU A 6 10.35 18.52 9.71
CA LEU A 6 9.29 19.51 9.62
C LEU A 6 7.99 18.81 9.95
N ARG A 7 7.29 19.34 10.94
CA ARG A 7 5.93 18.95 11.28
C ARG A 7 5.05 20.17 11.11
N VAL A 8 4.04 20.07 10.25
CA VAL A 8 3.11 21.16 9.98
C VAL A 8 1.72 20.71 10.37
N THR A 9 1.09 21.49 11.25
CA THR A 9 -0.31 21.30 11.64
C THR A 9 -1.09 22.53 11.23
N PHE A 10 -2.11 22.36 10.40
CA PHE A 10 -2.98 23.45 9.97
C PHE A 10 -4.14 23.56 10.94
N ALA A 11 -4.21 24.68 11.65
CA ALA A 11 -5.31 24.98 12.58
C ALA A 11 -6.47 25.75 11.91
N GLN A 12 -6.31 26.16 10.65
CA GLN A 12 -7.29 26.90 9.87
C GLN A 12 -7.36 26.36 8.44
N LYS A 13 -8.43 26.74 7.74
CA LYS A 13 -8.65 26.41 6.33
C LYS A 13 -7.46 26.83 5.45
N ALA A 14 -6.66 25.86 5.04
CA ALA A 14 -5.58 26.04 4.06
C ALA A 14 -5.96 25.34 2.76
N THR A 15 -5.84 26.00 1.61
CA THR A 15 -6.15 25.37 0.31
C THR A 15 -5.08 24.39 -0.16
N ARG A 16 -3.91 24.40 0.50
CA ARG A 16 -2.74 23.60 0.14
C ARG A 16 -1.88 23.25 1.34
N VAL A 17 -1.14 22.15 1.23
CA VAL A 17 -0.19 21.71 2.26
C VAL A 17 1.10 22.52 2.19
N PHE A 18 1.71 22.66 1.02
CA PHE A 18 2.97 23.40 0.85
C PHE A 18 2.91 24.35 -0.34
N SER A 19 3.76 25.39 -0.30
CA SER A 19 4.12 26.12 -1.51
C SER A 19 5.40 25.55 -2.10
N ASP A 20 5.53 25.60 -3.43
CA ASP A 20 6.71 25.15 -4.16
C ASP A 20 7.99 25.81 -3.62
N ARG A 21 7.92 27.12 -3.39
CA ARG A 21 9.04 27.92 -2.85
C ARG A 21 9.47 27.47 -1.46
N ALA A 22 8.55 26.99 -0.63
CA ALA A 22 8.88 26.48 0.69
C ALA A 22 9.66 25.17 0.56
N LEU A 23 9.17 24.20 -0.23
CA LEU A 23 9.82 22.90 -0.39
C LEU A 23 11.21 23.03 -1.04
N GLN A 24 11.38 23.91 -2.03
CA GLN A 24 12.67 24.17 -2.71
C GLN A 24 13.79 24.62 -1.76
N ARG A 25 13.46 25.26 -0.64
CA ARG A 25 14.44 25.73 0.35
C ARG A 25 14.81 24.64 1.37
N MET A 26 14.07 23.54 1.39
CA MET A 26 14.15 22.49 2.40
C MET A 26 14.89 21.25 1.89
N ASN A 27 15.97 21.44 1.12
CA ASN A 27 16.71 20.34 0.50
C ASN A 27 17.46 19.41 1.49
N ASN A 28 17.56 19.80 2.76
CA ASN A 28 18.14 18.97 3.82
C ASN A 28 17.09 18.22 4.66
N LEU A 29 15.81 18.38 4.32
CA LEU A 29 14.71 17.78 5.06
C LEU A 29 14.73 16.26 4.88
N LYS A 30 14.68 15.56 6.00
CA LYS A 30 14.67 14.09 6.07
C LYS A 30 13.33 13.55 6.49
N GLU A 31 12.57 14.33 7.24
CA GLU A 31 11.26 13.93 7.74
C GLU A 31 10.26 15.07 7.54
N LEU A 32 9.14 14.71 6.94
CA LEU A 32 8.02 15.61 6.71
C LEU A 32 6.75 14.97 7.27
N GLU A 33 6.08 15.65 8.17
CA GLU A 33 4.76 15.31 8.67
C GLU A 33 3.82 16.50 8.43
N ALA A 34 2.72 16.25 7.73
CA ALA A 34 1.68 17.24 7.50
C ALA A 34 0.35 16.73 8.02
N VAL A 35 -0.33 17.58 8.79
CA VAL A 35 -1.62 17.29 9.45
C VAL A 35 -2.59 18.45 9.21
N ALA A 36 -3.74 18.24 8.54
CA ALA A 36 -4.67 19.33 8.20
C ALA A 36 -6.17 18.94 8.21
N PHE A 37 -6.84 19.11 9.34
CA PHE A 37 -8.14 18.47 9.61
C PHE A 37 -9.30 18.80 8.66
N ASP A 38 -9.25 19.88 7.87
CA ASP A 38 -10.47 20.44 7.29
C ASP A 38 -10.35 21.02 5.86
N SER A 39 -9.17 21.20 5.24
CA SER A 39 -9.14 22.04 4.02
C SER A 39 -8.07 21.85 2.93
N ALA A 40 -6.96 21.15 3.15
CA ALA A 40 -5.93 21.11 2.11
C ALA A 40 -6.37 20.21 0.94
N GLU A 41 -6.79 20.83 -0.16
CA GLU A 41 -7.19 20.16 -1.39
C GLU A 41 -5.98 19.73 -2.22
N LYS A 42 -4.88 20.47 -2.12
CA LYS A 42 -3.67 20.27 -2.92
C LYS A 42 -2.43 20.08 -2.06
N PHE A 43 -1.48 19.26 -2.53
CA PHE A 43 -0.18 19.14 -1.87
C PHE A 43 0.74 20.35 -2.14
N LEU A 44 0.78 20.84 -3.39
CA LEU A 44 1.63 21.95 -3.88
C LEU A 44 0.83 23.01 -4.66
N ASP A 45 1.45 24.17 -4.95
CA ASP A 45 0.81 25.21 -5.78
C ASP A 45 0.74 24.79 -7.25
N HIS A 46 1.84 24.23 -7.78
CA HIS A 46 1.96 23.84 -9.19
C HIS A 46 2.53 22.43 -9.33
N ILE A 47 1.85 21.57 -10.09
CA ILE A 47 2.35 20.22 -10.39
C ILE A 47 3.49 20.28 -11.44
N ASP A 48 3.54 21.33 -12.26
CA ASP A 48 4.62 21.58 -13.23
C ASP A 48 5.84 22.30 -12.63
N GLY A 49 5.98 22.27 -11.29
CA GLY A 49 7.11 22.85 -10.58
C GLY A 49 8.45 22.14 -10.85
N PRO A 50 9.56 22.66 -10.28
CA PRO A 50 10.86 22.01 -10.43
C PRO A 50 10.81 20.60 -9.83
N ARG A 51 11.31 19.64 -10.62
CA ARG A 51 11.39 18.23 -10.22
C ARG A 51 12.51 18.01 -9.20
N GLY A 52 12.38 16.97 -8.41
CA GLY A 52 13.39 16.59 -7.42
C GLY A 52 13.31 17.38 -6.11
N LEU A 53 12.11 17.77 -5.71
CA LEU A 53 11.88 18.40 -4.40
C LEU A 53 12.17 17.41 -3.28
N LEU A 54 12.73 17.93 -2.17
CA LEU A 54 13.04 17.16 -0.97
C LEU A 54 14.00 15.96 -1.22
N PRO A 55 15.17 16.17 -1.86
CA PRO A 55 16.10 15.10 -2.27
C PRO A 55 16.68 14.24 -1.13
N GLN A 56 16.49 14.65 0.12
CA GLN A 56 17.00 13.95 1.30
C GLN A 56 15.87 13.31 2.13
N LEU A 57 14.62 13.35 1.64
CA LEU A 57 13.47 12.88 2.37
C LEU A 57 13.54 11.37 2.56
N ARG A 58 13.36 10.95 3.81
CA ARG A 58 13.38 9.54 4.23
C ARG A 58 12.06 9.10 4.83
N ARG A 59 11.33 10.02 5.46
CA ARG A 59 10.05 9.75 6.11
C ARG A 59 9.03 10.78 5.69
N LEU A 60 7.92 10.33 5.15
CA LEU A 60 6.78 11.17 4.79
C LEU A 60 5.54 10.68 5.53
N LYS A 61 4.86 11.60 6.21
CA LYS A 61 3.57 11.36 6.85
C LYS A 61 2.56 12.41 6.41
N LEU A 62 1.45 11.97 5.85
CA LEU A 62 0.34 12.82 5.43
C LEU A 62 -0.92 12.32 6.13
N HIS A 63 -1.32 13.01 7.20
CA HIS A 63 -2.40 12.59 8.07
C HIS A 63 -3.53 13.61 8.11
N PHE A 64 -4.77 13.16 8.23
CA PHE A 64 -5.95 14.01 8.30
C PHE A 64 -5.92 15.04 7.19
N LEU A 65 -6.00 14.60 5.93
CA LEU A 65 -6.03 15.46 4.74
C LEU A 65 -7.25 15.05 3.90
N PRO A 66 -8.48 15.22 4.42
CA PRO A 66 -9.67 14.59 3.86
C PRO A 66 -10.03 15.10 2.46
N LEU A 67 -9.53 16.29 2.07
CA LEU A 67 -9.79 16.90 0.76
C LEU A 67 -8.63 16.71 -0.24
N LEU A 68 -7.52 16.07 0.14
CA LEU A 68 -6.37 15.93 -0.74
C LEU A 68 -6.67 14.89 -1.83
N GLU A 69 -6.70 15.35 -3.08
CA GLU A 69 -7.09 14.51 -4.22
C GLU A 69 -5.92 13.78 -4.87
N CYS A 70 -4.73 14.37 -4.83
CA CYS A 70 -3.53 13.77 -5.42
C CYS A 70 -2.26 14.17 -4.66
N ILE A 71 -1.25 13.31 -4.75
CA ILE A 71 0.11 13.61 -4.30
C ILE A 71 0.99 13.68 -5.56
N PRO A 72 1.67 14.81 -5.82
CA PRO A 72 2.43 15.01 -7.04
C PRO A 72 3.80 14.31 -6.92
N TRP A 73 3.80 12.99 -6.95
CA TRP A 73 5.01 12.18 -6.78
C TRP A 73 6.08 12.47 -7.83
N GLU A 74 5.69 12.88 -9.03
CA GLU A 74 6.58 13.20 -10.15
C GLU A 74 7.50 14.41 -9.89
N VAL A 75 7.16 15.28 -8.93
CA VAL A 75 8.02 16.41 -8.55
C VAL A 75 8.79 16.16 -7.25
N VAL A 76 8.44 15.14 -6.48
CA VAL A 76 9.12 14.78 -5.22
C VAL A 76 10.20 13.75 -5.51
N ASP A 77 11.41 13.95 -4.99
CA ASP A 77 12.46 12.95 -5.06
C ASP A 77 12.18 11.82 -4.06
N LEU A 78 11.84 10.67 -4.60
CA LEU A 78 11.49 9.47 -3.83
C LEU A 78 12.67 8.51 -3.61
N GLN A 79 13.84 8.79 -4.18
CA GLN A 79 14.99 7.86 -4.19
C GLN A 79 15.54 7.58 -2.78
N ASN A 80 15.31 8.49 -1.84
CA ASN A 80 15.75 8.35 -0.45
C ASN A 80 14.63 7.96 0.53
N LEU A 81 13.39 7.84 0.04
CA LEU A 81 12.24 7.56 0.89
C LEU A 81 12.33 6.14 1.44
N ARG A 82 12.14 6.01 2.76
CA ARG A 82 12.19 4.74 3.50
C ARG A 82 10.87 4.41 4.18
N PHE A 83 10.16 5.44 4.63
CA PHE A 83 8.91 5.29 5.37
C PHE A 83 7.85 6.20 4.78
N LEU A 84 6.69 5.63 4.49
CA LEU A 84 5.52 6.37 4.03
C LEU A 84 4.31 6.02 4.91
N SER A 85 3.67 7.03 5.47
CA SER A 85 2.44 6.87 6.24
C SER A 85 1.36 7.84 5.76
N ILE A 86 0.23 7.30 5.34
CA ILE A 86 -0.92 8.05 4.85
C ILE A 86 -2.10 7.67 5.73
N ALA A 87 -2.73 8.64 6.37
CA ALA A 87 -3.87 8.35 7.24
C ALA A 87 -4.97 9.40 7.09
N HIS A 88 -6.23 8.98 7.05
CA HIS A 88 -7.37 9.90 6.94
C HIS A 88 -7.27 10.86 5.73
N VAL A 89 -6.89 10.32 4.56
CA VAL A 89 -6.78 11.05 3.29
C VAL A 89 -7.91 10.59 2.36
N ASP A 90 -9.13 10.98 2.71
CA ASP A 90 -10.36 10.33 2.22
C ASP A 90 -10.61 10.48 0.71
N ARG A 91 -10.12 11.53 0.03
CA ARG A 91 -10.34 11.72 -1.42
C ARG A 91 -9.38 10.94 -2.32
N LEU A 92 -8.27 10.45 -1.78
CA LEU A 92 -7.27 9.75 -2.58
C LEU A 92 -7.79 8.35 -2.95
N THR A 93 -7.88 8.07 -4.26
CA THR A 93 -8.36 6.77 -4.79
C THR A 93 -7.23 5.79 -5.07
N SER A 94 -6.03 6.30 -5.37
CA SER A 94 -4.81 5.51 -5.46
C SER A 94 -3.63 6.23 -4.81
N LEU A 95 -2.77 5.48 -4.12
CA LEU A 95 -1.59 6.10 -3.49
C LEU A 95 -0.55 6.48 -4.54
N PHE A 96 -0.20 5.54 -5.42
CA PHE A 96 0.69 5.76 -6.55
C PHE A 96 -0.07 5.51 -7.84
N SER A 97 -0.04 6.49 -8.75
CA SER A 97 -0.40 6.33 -10.15
C SER A 97 0.86 6.47 -11.00
N GLY A 98 0.94 5.73 -12.09
CA GLY A 98 1.99 5.91 -13.08
C GLY A 98 3.35 5.34 -12.70
N SER A 99 4.41 6.09 -13.01
CA SER A 99 5.80 5.62 -12.90
C SER A 99 6.47 5.92 -11.55
N ALA A 100 5.82 6.72 -10.69
CA ALA A 100 6.37 7.16 -9.42
C ALA A 100 6.90 6.02 -8.52
N TRP A 101 6.24 4.86 -8.54
CA TRP A 101 6.62 3.74 -7.70
C TRP A 101 7.97 3.11 -8.10
N PHE A 102 8.44 3.28 -9.34
CA PHE A 102 9.79 2.85 -9.76
C PHE A 102 10.90 3.60 -9.00
N SER A 103 10.60 4.79 -8.48
CA SER A 103 11.58 5.59 -7.72
C SER A 103 11.71 5.18 -6.26
N LEU A 104 10.89 4.24 -5.77
CA LEU A 104 10.84 3.80 -4.37
C LEU A 104 11.91 2.74 -4.02
N VAL A 105 13.12 2.92 -4.55
CA VAL A 105 14.23 1.93 -4.45
C VAL A 105 14.77 1.75 -3.04
N LEU A 106 14.52 2.69 -2.12
CA LEU A 106 14.90 2.58 -0.70
C LEU A 106 13.72 2.40 0.24
N LEU A 107 12.49 2.29 -0.26
CA LEU A 107 11.29 2.21 0.57
C LEU A 107 11.30 0.92 1.39
N GLU A 108 11.15 1.06 2.70
CA GLU A 108 11.22 -0.03 3.69
C GLU A 108 9.81 -0.35 4.23
N GLU A 109 8.96 0.66 4.44
CA GLU A 109 7.68 0.53 5.13
C GLU A 109 6.58 1.41 4.49
N ILE A 110 5.40 0.82 4.28
CA ILE A 110 4.17 1.51 3.86
C ILE A 110 3.09 1.30 4.92
N TYR A 111 2.51 2.41 5.38
CA TYR A 111 1.35 2.44 6.26
C TYR A 111 0.23 3.27 5.62
N VAL A 112 -0.94 2.67 5.40
CA VAL A 112 -2.12 3.38 4.90
C VAL A 112 -3.32 3.05 5.76
N GLU A 113 -3.91 4.04 6.41
CA GLU A 113 -5.00 3.83 7.36
C GLU A 113 -6.17 4.80 7.17
N SER A 114 -7.41 4.30 7.28
CA SER A 114 -8.61 5.14 7.33
C SER A 114 -8.77 6.08 6.13
N CYS A 115 -8.36 5.66 4.92
CA CYS A 115 -8.55 6.40 3.67
C CYS A 115 -9.76 5.81 2.92
N LYS A 116 -10.95 6.37 3.12
CA LYS A 116 -12.22 5.70 2.75
C LYS A 116 -12.43 5.45 1.26
N ASN A 117 -11.85 6.28 0.38
CA ASN A 117 -11.97 6.09 -1.07
C ASN A 117 -10.77 5.40 -1.72
N MET A 118 -9.76 4.98 -0.94
CA MET A 118 -8.61 4.26 -1.47
C MET A 118 -9.06 2.94 -2.08
N GLU A 119 -8.90 2.79 -3.39
CA GLU A 119 -9.23 1.57 -4.13
C GLU A 119 -7.98 0.70 -4.36
N GLU A 120 -6.83 1.33 -4.58
CA GLU A 120 -5.57 0.66 -4.95
C GLU A 120 -4.35 1.38 -4.36
N ILE A 121 -3.30 0.66 -3.95
CA ILE A 121 -2.06 1.32 -3.51
C ILE A 121 -1.21 1.73 -4.71
N VAL A 122 -1.11 0.87 -5.72
CA VAL A 122 -0.39 1.13 -6.98
C VAL A 122 -1.34 0.89 -8.15
N ALA A 123 -1.84 1.97 -8.74
CA ALA A 123 -2.78 1.92 -9.85
C ALA A 123 -2.08 1.87 -11.22
N LYS A 124 -2.64 1.08 -12.15
CA LYS A 124 -2.31 1.11 -13.58
C LYS A 124 -2.74 2.47 -14.14
N GLU A 125 -1.86 3.15 -14.87
CA GLU A 125 -2.25 4.33 -15.63
C GLU A 125 -3.21 3.95 -16.78
N PRO A 126 -4.21 4.79 -17.10
CA PRO A 126 -4.93 4.68 -18.37
C PRO A 126 -3.91 4.69 -19.50
N GLU A 127 -4.06 3.82 -20.49
CA GLU A 127 -3.13 3.68 -21.61
C GLU A 127 -3.10 4.96 -22.46
N GLU A 128 -2.34 5.97 -22.04
CA GLU A 128 -1.93 7.07 -22.89
C GLU A 128 -0.68 6.66 -23.67
N LYS A 129 -0.78 6.84 -24.99
CA LYS A 129 0.16 6.38 -25.99
C LYS A 129 1.61 6.77 -25.66
N GLY A 130 2.47 5.76 -25.51
CA GLY A 130 3.86 5.86 -25.93
C GLY A 130 4.94 5.81 -24.86
N THR A 131 4.63 5.64 -23.58
CA THR A 131 5.65 5.29 -22.58
C THR A 131 5.49 3.83 -22.17
N ALA A 132 6.05 2.94 -22.99
CA ALA A 132 6.25 1.56 -22.59
C ALA A 132 7.07 1.57 -21.30
N ALA A 133 6.47 1.20 -20.18
CA ALA A 133 7.23 0.98 -18.96
C ALA A 133 8.22 -0.16 -19.25
N PRO A 134 9.52 0.03 -18.99
CA PRO A 134 10.61 -0.58 -19.76
C PRO A 134 10.70 -2.12 -19.70
N ASP A 135 10.08 -2.76 -18.71
CA ASP A 135 10.11 -4.23 -18.54
C ASP A 135 8.77 -4.79 -18.05
N ASP A 136 8.50 -6.08 -18.30
CA ASP A 136 7.33 -6.83 -17.79
C ASP A 136 7.37 -7.06 -16.27
N GLU A 137 8.38 -6.53 -15.59
CA GLU A 137 8.64 -6.71 -14.18
C GLU A 137 8.82 -5.37 -13.45
N GLY A 138 8.54 -5.40 -12.15
CA GLY A 138 8.74 -4.31 -11.21
C GLY A 138 9.28 -4.83 -9.90
N GLU A 139 9.98 -4.00 -9.12
CA GLU A 139 10.55 -4.45 -7.85
C GLU A 139 10.45 -3.37 -6.77
N PHE A 140 10.07 -3.80 -5.57
CA PHE A 140 10.26 -3.07 -4.32
C PHE A 140 11.44 -3.69 -3.55
N PRO A 141 12.69 -3.28 -3.81
CA PRO A 141 13.87 -4.04 -3.40
C PRO A 141 14.13 -4.03 -1.89
N ARG A 142 13.54 -3.08 -1.16
CA ARG A 142 13.72 -2.91 0.28
C ARG A 142 12.46 -3.00 1.11
N LEU A 143 11.28 -3.03 0.48
CA LEU A 143 10.01 -3.02 1.18
C LEU A 143 9.91 -4.28 2.01
N ASN A 144 9.81 -4.11 3.33
CA ASN A 144 9.78 -5.19 4.30
C ASN A 144 8.45 -5.29 5.04
N THR A 145 7.69 -4.19 5.08
CA THR A 145 6.44 -4.07 5.83
C THR A 145 5.39 -3.31 5.03
N ILE A 146 4.19 -3.89 4.95
CA ILE A 146 2.97 -3.26 4.42
C ILE A 146 1.88 -3.37 5.47
N GLU A 147 1.31 -2.25 5.89
CA GLU A 147 0.15 -2.23 6.78
C GLU A 147 -0.96 -1.39 6.17
N LEU A 148 -2.11 -2.02 5.93
CA LEU A 148 -3.30 -1.42 5.35
C LEU A 148 -4.47 -1.59 6.33
N GLY A 149 -5.01 -0.48 6.82
CA GLY A 149 -6.01 -0.44 7.88
C GLY A 149 -7.25 0.38 7.51
N GLU A 150 -8.45 -0.10 7.81
CA GLU A 150 -9.70 0.65 7.67
C GLU A 150 -9.87 1.25 6.25
N LEU A 151 -9.63 0.44 5.21
CA LEU A 151 -9.74 0.82 3.80
C LEU A 151 -10.95 0.09 3.15
N PRO A 152 -12.18 0.59 3.33
CA PRO A 152 -13.40 -0.14 2.95
C PRO A 152 -13.54 -0.37 1.44
N LYS A 153 -12.93 0.47 0.59
CA LYS A 153 -12.97 0.35 -0.87
C LYS A 153 -11.72 -0.30 -1.48
N LEU A 154 -10.73 -0.67 -0.69
CA LEU A 154 -9.50 -1.26 -1.20
C LEU A 154 -9.82 -2.60 -1.86
N ARG A 155 -9.51 -2.72 -3.17
CA ARG A 155 -9.78 -3.94 -3.96
C ARG A 155 -8.55 -4.81 -4.11
N ARG A 156 -7.37 -4.20 -4.16
CA ARG A 156 -6.05 -4.82 -4.34
C ARG A 156 -4.94 -3.87 -3.92
N PHE A 157 -3.74 -4.39 -3.69
CA PHE A 157 -2.55 -3.56 -3.53
C PHE A 157 -2.13 -2.95 -4.87
N SER A 158 -2.11 -3.73 -5.96
CA SER A 158 -1.70 -3.22 -7.28
C SER A 158 -2.53 -3.76 -8.46
N SER A 159 -2.93 -2.87 -9.38
CA SER A 159 -3.55 -3.25 -10.67
C SER A 159 -2.58 -3.38 -11.84
N LEU A 160 -1.26 -3.32 -11.58
CA LEU A 160 -0.27 -3.51 -12.62
C LEU A 160 -0.33 -4.94 -13.17
N GLN A 161 -0.38 -5.07 -14.49
CA GLN A 161 -0.27 -6.35 -15.21
C GLN A 161 1.20 -6.74 -15.42
N LYS A 162 1.98 -6.70 -14.33
CA LYS A 162 3.43 -6.96 -14.33
C LYS A 162 3.80 -7.85 -13.15
N THR A 163 4.94 -8.52 -13.24
CA THR A 163 5.46 -9.27 -12.10
C THR A 163 6.07 -8.30 -11.08
N LEU A 164 5.49 -8.18 -9.89
CA LEU A 164 6.03 -7.38 -8.79
C LEU A 164 6.87 -8.22 -7.83
N LYS A 165 8.17 -7.91 -7.74
CA LYS A 165 9.12 -8.57 -6.85
C LYS A 165 9.23 -7.82 -5.52
N PHE A 166 9.17 -8.58 -4.44
CA PHE A 166 9.27 -8.11 -3.06
C PHE A 166 10.31 -8.94 -2.29
N PRO A 167 11.61 -8.85 -2.64
CA PRO A 167 12.64 -9.75 -2.11
C PRO A 167 12.86 -9.64 -0.59
N LYS A 168 12.39 -8.56 0.04
CA LYS A 168 12.56 -8.32 1.49
C LYS A 168 11.25 -8.23 2.27
N LEU A 169 10.10 -8.37 1.62
CA LEU A 169 8.80 -8.27 2.28
C LEU A 169 8.66 -9.42 3.27
N ARG A 170 8.43 -9.09 4.54
CA ARG A 170 8.31 -10.04 5.66
C ARG A 170 6.93 -9.99 6.27
N TYR A 171 6.35 -8.80 6.37
CA TYR A 171 5.12 -8.55 7.10
C TYR A 171 4.09 -7.82 6.24
N VAL A 172 2.88 -8.38 6.19
CA VAL A 172 1.70 -7.73 5.60
C VAL A 172 0.55 -7.78 6.61
N LYS A 173 0.00 -6.62 6.97
CA LYS A 173 -1.21 -6.51 7.80
C LYS A 173 -2.35 -5.90 7.00
N LEU A 174 -3.51 -6.54 7.05
CA LEU A 174 -4.77 -6.06 6.47
C LEU A 174 -5.83 -6.02 7.56
N LYS A 175 -6.26 -4.83 7.98
CA LYS A 175 -7.32 -4.67 8.98
C LYS A 175 -8.44 -3.83 8.40
N GLY A 176 -9.70 -4.22 8.53
CA GLY A 176 -10.82 -3.39 8.06
C GLY A 176 -10.79 -3.13 6.54
N CYS A 177 -10.29 -4.07 5.73
CA CYS A 177 -10.18 -3.96 4.27
C CYS A 177 -11.11 -4.98 3.56
N PRO A 178 -12.44 -4.96 3.73
CA PRO A 178 -13.34 -6.03 3.25
C PRO A 178 -13.35 -6.24 1.73
N GLY A 179 -12.97 -5.24 0.94
CA GLY A 179 -12.99 -5.31 -0.53
C GLY A 179 -11.84 -6.08 -1.18
N ILE A 180 -10.75 -6.36 -0.45
CA ILE A 180 -9.54 -6.93 -1.02
C ILE A 180 -9.69 -8.44 -1.25
N LYS A 181 -9.64 -8.86 -2.52
CA LYS A 181 -9.80 -10.27 -2.92
C LYS A 181 -8.53 -10.87 -3.52
N GLU A 182 -7.67 -10.02 -4.04
CA GLU A 182 -6.38 -10.38 -4.64
C GLU A 182 -5.35 -9.33 -4.22
N PHE A 183 -4.09 -9.70 -4.10
CA PHE A 183 -3.05 -8.72 -3.76
C PHE A 183 -2.69 -7.85 -4.97
N SER A 184 -2.46 -8.48 -6.11
CA SER A 184 -2.09 -7.80 -7.34
C SER A 184 -2.76 -8.47 -8.54
N THR A 185 -3.07 -7.69 -9.58
CA THR A 185 -3.59 -8.23 -10.86
C THR A 185 -2.51 -9.03 -11.60
N GLY A 186 -1.27 -8.53 -11.64
CA GLY A 186 -0.11 -9.28 -12.11
C GLY A 186 0.44 -10.25 -11.06
N LEU A 187 1.44 -11.04 -11.46
CA LEU A 187 2.15 -11.94 -10.54
C LEU A 187 2.89 -11.15 -9.46
N HIS A 188 3.03 -11.71 -8.26
CA HIS A 188 3.96 -11.18 -7.27
C HIS A 188 4.88 -12.27 -6.72
N LEU A 189 6.10 -11.88 -6.40
CA LEU A 189 7.13 -12.77 -5.87
C LEU A 189 7.66 -12.21 -4.55
N ALA A 190 7.18 -12.78 -3.44
CA ALA A 190 7.58 -12.38 -2.09
C ALA A 190 8.22 -13.57 -1.34
N PRO A 191 9.45 -13.99 -1.73
CA PRO A 191 10.06 -15.23 -1.22
C PRO A 191 10.43 -15.20 0.27
N ARG A 192 10.40 -14.02 0.90
CA ARG A 192 10.74 -13.81 2.32
C ARG A 192 9.54 -13.47 3.19
N LEU A 193 8.33 -13.55 2.64
CA LEU A 193 7.13 -13.25 3.38
C LEU A 193 6.96 -14.28 4.50
N THR A 194 6.97 -13.82 5.76
CA THR A 194 6.85 -14.69 6.94
C THR A 194 5.50 -14.57 7.61
N THR A 195 4.83 -13.44 7.46
CA THR A 195 3.63 -13.11 8.23
C THR A 195 2.63 -12.33 7.40
N VAL A 196 1.40 -12.84 7.38
CA VAL A 196 0.21 -12.14 6.91
C VAL A 196 -0.78 -12.13 8.07
N SER A 197 -1.25 -10.95 8.47
CA SER A 197 -2.24 -10.77 9.53
C SER A 197 -3.50 -10.11 8.97
N ILE A 198 -4.67 -10.67 9.26
CA ILE A 198 -5.98 -10.17 8.83
C ILE A 198 -6.87 -9.94 10.06
N GLU A 199 -7.50 -8.76 10.15
CA GLU A 199 -8.58 -8.45 11.13
C GLU A 199 -8.20 -8.66 12.61
N ASP A 200 -6.93 -8.44 12.96
CA ASP A 200 -6.37 -8.64 14.31
C ASP A 200 -6.49 -10.08 14.85
N THR A 201 -6.76 -11.07 13.97
CA THR A 201 -6.38 -12.44 14.30
C THR A 201 -4.87 -12.55 14.16
N ASP A 202 -4.17 -12.81 15.27
CA ASP A 202 -2.71 -13.04 15.30
C ASP A 202 -2.28 -14.33 14.57
N GLU A 203 -3.16 -14.91 13.73
CA GLU A 203 -2.84 -16.13 13.01
C GLU A 203 -1.91 -15.81 11.86
N VAL A 204 -0.64 -16.15 12.07
CA VAL A 204 0.42 -16.12 11.07
C VAL A 204 0.07 -17.12 9.96
N ILE A 205 -0.59 -16.65 8.90
CA ILE A 205 -0.84 -17.49 7.72
C ILE A 205 0.45 -17.51 6.89
N LYS A 206 1.12 -18.67 6.86
CA LYS A 206 2.41 -18.89 6.17
C LYS A 206 2.25 -19.29 4.70
N GLU A 207 1.02 -19.45 4.21
CA GLU A 207 0.73 -20.09 2.92
C GLU A 207 0.74 -19.11 1.72
N GLY A 208 1.22 -17.88 1.93
CA GLY A 208 1.35 -16.86 0.89
C GLY A 208 0.13 -15.94 0.77
N LEU A 209 0.33 -14.78 0.15
CA LEU A 209 -0.63 -13.66 0.23
C LEU A 209 -1.97 -13.95 -0.45
N ASN A 210 -1.96 -14.51 -1.67
CA ASN A 210 -3.18 -14.80 -2.41
C ASN A 210 -3.99 -15.93 -1.78
N VAL A 211 -3.35 -17.01 -1.31
CA VAL A 211 -4.03 -18.10 -0.60
C VAL A 211 -4.74 -17.55 0.65
N THR A 212 -4.06 -16.67 1.39
CA THR A 212 -4.60 -16.00 2.57
C THR A 212 -5.83 -15.13 2.24
N LEU A 213 -5.80 -14.40 1.12
CA LEU A 213 -6.94 -13.59 0.66
C LEU A 213 -8.11 -14.42 0.13
N SER A 214 -7.84 -15.54 -0.55
CA SER A 214 -8.86 -16.48 -1.02
C SER A 214 -9.61 -17.14 0.15
N LEU A 215 -8.88 -17.64 1.15
CA LEU A 215 -9.46 -18.21 2.37
C LEU A 215 -10.37 -17.20 3.09
N ARG A 216 -9.98 -15.92 3.12
CA ARG A 216 -10.82 -14.84 3.67
C ARG A 216 -12.13 -14.68 2.91
N ALA A 217 -12.07 -14.66 1.57
CA ALA A 217 -13.27 -14.49 0.74
C ALA A 217 -14.29 -15.62 0.97
N GLU A 218 -13.80 -16.84 1.24
CA GLU A 218 -14.62 -18.01 1.58
C GLU A 218 -15.23 -17.91 2.98
N LEU A 219 -14.48 -17.47 4.00
CA LEU A 219 -15.02 -17.29 5.36
C LEU A 219 -16.15 -16.26 5.40
N HIS A 220 -16.00 -15.15 4.67
CA HIS A 220 -17.03 -14.12 4.55
C HIS A 220 -18.28 -14.61 3.79
N SER A 221 -18.12 -15.48 2.77
CA SER A 221 -19.27 -16.05 2.04
C SER A 221 -20.07 -17.06 2.88
N HIS A 222 -19.44 -17.72 3.84
CA HIS A 222 -20.08 -18.69 4.74
C HIS A 222 -20.69 -18.05 6.01
N GLY A 223 -20.67 -16.72 6.12
CA GLY A 223 -21.28 -16.00 7.26
C GLY A 223 -20.59 -16.25 8.60
N VAL A 224 -19.30 -16.61 8.59
CA VAL A 224 -18.52 -16.80 9.82
C VAL A 224 -18.32 -15.44 10.49
N VAL A 225 -18.97 -15.25 11.64
CA VAL A 225 -18.89 -14.02 12.43
C VAL A 225 -17.48 -13.86 13.02
N ALA A 226 -16.97 -12.62 13.02
CA ALA A 226 -15.70 -12.23 13.64
C ALA A 226 -15.56 -12.86 15.05
N GLY A 227 -14.54 -13.70 15.22
CA GLY A 227 -14.27 -14.46 16.45
C GLY A 227 -14.37 -15.99 16.32
N ASN A 228 -15.04 -16.53 15.29
CA ASN A 228 -15.11 -17.99 15.02
C ASN A 228 -14.19 -18.46 13.88
N GLU A 229 -13.43 -17.55 13.28
CA GLU A 229 -12.58 -17.79 12.11
C GLU A 229 -11.53 -18.87 12.35
N LYS A 230 -10.93 -18.92 13.55
CA LYS A 230 -9.91 -19.94 13.92
C LYS A 230 -10.40 -21.37 13.73
N ARG A 231 -11.67 -21.63 14.07
CA ARG A 231 -12.28 -22.97 13.95
C ARG A 231 -12.67 -23.26 12.51
N ALA A 232 -13.16 -22.27 11.78
CA ALA A 232 -13.54 -22.41 10.38
C ALA A 232 -12.32 -22.63 9.47
N VAL A 233 -11.21 -21.91 9.69
CA VAL A 233 -9.93 -22.11 8.99
C VAL A 233 -9.37 -23.50 9.27
N ALA A 234 -9.42 -23.97 10.52
CA ALA A 234 -8.98 -25.32 10.86
C ALA A 234 -9.84 -26.41 10.20
N SER A 235 -11.15 -26.19 10.05
CA SER A 235 -12.08 -27.13 9.38
C SER A 235 -11.91 -27.16 7.85
N LEU A 236 -11.71 -26.01 7.19
CA LEU A 236 -11.42 -25.95 5.74
C LEU A 236 -10.07 -26.63 5.40
N ARG A 237 -9.09 -26.53 6.29
CA ARG A 237 -7.79 -27.24 6.16
C ARG A 237 -7.92 -28.77 6.22
N THR A 238 -8.89 -29.30 6.97
CA THR A 238 -9.09 -30.75 7.04
C THR A 238 -9.79 -31.31 5.81
N GLU A 239 -10.64 -30.53 5.15
CA GLU A 239 -11.36 -30.98 3.93
C GLU A 239 -10.45 -31.01 2.70
N THR A 240 -9.48 -30.09 2.62
CA THR A 240 -8.52 -30.01 1.49
C THR A 240 -7.38 -31.03 1.54
N LEU A 241 -7.19 -31.72 2.68
CA LEU A 241 -6.16 -32.75 2.86
C LEU A 241 -6.71 -34.19 2.77
N THR A 242 -8.02 -34.39 2.63
CA THR A 242 -8.64 -35.74 2.63
C THR A 242 -8.94 -36.34 1.26
N ASP A 243 -8.62 -35.66 0.16
CA ASP A 243 -8.94 -36.13 -1.21
C ASP A 243 -7.79 -36.86 -1.92
N ASP A 244 -6.88 -37.53 -1.20
CA ASP A 244 -5.88 -38.42 -1.82
C ASP A 244 -5.54 -39.66 -0.97
N GLU A 245 -6.54 -40.48 -0.63
CA GLU A 245 -6.33 -41.92 -0.36
C GLU A 245 -7.45 -42.76 -0.99
N GLY A 246 -7.50 -42.77 -2.33
CA GLY A 246 -8.30 -43.71 -3.12
C GLY A 246 -7.47 -44.93 -3.51
N GLY A 247 -7.48 -45.96 -2.66
CA GLY A 247 -6.71 -47.20 -2.80
C GLY A 247 -6.82 -47.91 -4.16
N LYS A 248 -5.66 -48.31 -4.70
CA LYS A 248 -5.55 -49.28 -5.79
C LYS A 248 -5.45 -50.69 -5.21
N ALA A 249 -6.56 -51.40 -5.16
CA ALA A 249 -6.55 -52.85 -5.01
C ALA A 249 -6.11 -53.51 -6.34
N LEU A 250 -5.09 -54.35 -6.30
CA LEU A 250 -4.76 -55.28 -7.39
C LEU A 250 -5.67 -56.52 -7.29
N PRO A 251 -6.22 -57.04 -8.41
CA PRO A 251 -6.77 -58.39 -8.43
C PRO A 251 -5.67 -59.43 -8.68
N ALA A 252 -5.96 -60.63 -8.18
CA ALA A 252 -5.12 -61.81 -8.03
C ALA A 252 -4.54 -62.41 -9.33
#